data_AF-A0A1T4S2F0-F1
#
_entry.id   AF-A0A1T4S2F0-F1
#
_cell.length_a   1.000
_cell.length_b   1.000
_cell.length_c   1.000
_cell.angle_alpha   90.00
_cell.angle_beta   90.00
_cell.angle_gamma   90.00
#
_symmetry.space_group_name_H-M   'P 1'
#
loop_
_entity.id
_entity.type
_entity.pdbx_description
1 polymer ?
#
loop_
_entity_poly.entity_id
_entity_poly.type
_entity_poly.pdbx_seq_one_letter_code
_entity_poly.pdbx_strand_id
1 'polypeptide(L)'
;MSLWRIRTVVEDRPGQLADVVDAMAAHGGNVVGLSIHADAAGVVDEFVVDVRDDHRAMLAEVARRSVTDSVVAVAAHPREVGDDVTRALLLTARLRSTPNLLPEALRELLLADEASWTNPGRPVAEFPEEPETTLVVPVGPLRGVRLRRADRPFTWTESARADALVRSVLPPTGPAPTNGSMVTHRGIELFVHQVGGADADAVQRLHRRCTPETTRRRYFSSLRELAPRMLDVFCDPDRGLTLAARPSRAREPVALAHLMYTLDPGVGEVAFLVEDSWQGNGVGTSLARALTAIAADWGLAEVRAEIAAANLPMQRIMRRLGATLRPPVEGVVQARLPVAGTVVSRRPGRLMTLMTQAGAAGRSTPDVRR
;
A
#
# COMPACT_ATOMS: atom_id res chain seq x y z
N MET A 1 0.78 -20.45 -33.64
CA MET A 1 0.77 -20.25 -32.18
C MET A 1 1.36 -18.90 -31.90
N SER A 2 0.50 -17.92 -31.66
CA SER A 2 0.90 -16.58 -31.24
C SER A 2 0.25 -16.32 -29.90
N LEU A 3 1.08 -16.10 -28.87
CA LEU A 3 0.60 -15.70 -27.56
C LEU A 3 0.30 -14.20 -27.59
N TRP A 4 -0.84 -13.82 -27.02
CA TRP A 4 -1.27 -12.44 -26.90
C TRP A 4 -1.61 -12.14 -25.45
N ARG A 5 -1.06 -11.04 -24.93
CA ARG A 5 -1.52 -10.44 -23.69
C ARG A 5 -2.65 -9.48 -24.06
N ILE A 6 -3.81 -9.70 -23.46
CA ILE A 6 -5.02 -8.92 -23.69
C ILE A 6 -5.42 -8.28 -22.37
N ARG A 7 -5.44 -6.95 -22.33
CA ARG A 7 -5.93 -6.16 -21.20
C ARG A 7 -7.29 -5.59 -21.53
N THR A 8 -8.23 -5.79 -20.62
CA THR A 8 -9.60 -5.30 -20.74
C THR A 8 -10.19 -4.98 -19.36
N VAL A 9 -11.17 -4.09 -19.32
CA VAL A 9 -11.93 -3.79 -18.11
C VAL A 9 -13.20 -4.63 -18.14
N VAL A 10 -13.28 -5.64 -17.29
CA VAL A 10 -14.49 -6.46 -17.11
C VAL A 10 -15.29 -5.88 -15.95
N GLU A 11 -16.60 -5.85 -16.11
CA GLU A 11 -17.50 -5.40 -15.05
C GLU A 11 -17.48 -6.38 -13.88
N ASP A 12 -17.34 -5.86 -12.66
CA ASP A 12 -17.26 -6.63 -11.40
C ASP A 12 -18.65 -7.15 -10.99
N ARG A 13 -19.25 -8.01 -11.83
CA ARG A 13 -20.51 -8.72 -11.55
C ARG A 13 -20.43 -10.20 -11.97
N PRO A 14 -21.14 -11.11 -11.28
CA PRO A 14 -21.11 -12.53 -11.62
C PRO A 14 -21.41 -12.80 -13.09
N GLY A 15 -20.59 -13.65 -13.73
CA GLY A 15 -20.77 -14.10 -15.11
C GLY A 15 -20.01 -13.29 -16.18
N GLN A 16 -19.59 -12.06 -15.92
CA GLN A 16 -18.96 -11.23 -16.96
C GLN A 16 -17.59 -11.74 -17.42
N LEU A 17 -16.81 -12.25 -16.48
CA LEU A 17 -15.54 -12.89 -16.82
C LEU A 17 -15.77 -14.13 -17.71
N ALA A 18 -16.85 -14.89 -17.45
CA ALA A 18 -17.21 -16.05 -18.27
C ALA A 18 -17.60 -15.62 -19.69
N ASP A 19 -18.42 -14.57 -19.83
CA ASP A 19 -18.82 -14.02 -21.13
C ASP A 19 -17.61 -13.60 -21.99
N VAL A 20 -16.58 -13.03 -21.36
CA VAL A 20 -15.32 -12.64 -22.03
C VAL A 20 -14.51 -13.86 -22.44
N VAL A 21 -14.37 -14.86 -21.56
CA VAL A 21 -13.63 -16.09 -21.86
C VAL A 21 -14.32 -16.90 -22.95
N ASP A 22 -15.66 -16.97 -22.94
CA ASP A 22 -16.46 -17.63 -23.98
C ASP A 22 -16.28 -16.93 -25.33
N ALA A 23 -16.14 -15.59 -25.34
CA ALA A 23 -15.79 -14.83 -26.55
C ALA A 23 -14.47 -15.30 -27.14
N MET A 24 -13.45 -15.42 -26.30
CA MET A 24 -12.11 -15.85 -26.71
C MET A 24 -12.15 -17.28 -27.25
N ALA A 25 -12.82 -18.19 -26.54
CA ALA A 25 -12.96 -19.59 -26.93
C ALA A 25 -13.69 -19.77 -28.27
N ALA A 26 -14.76 -19.00 -28.52
CA ALA A 26 -15.51 -19.04 -29.78
C ALA A 26 -14.67 -18.66 -31.01
N HIS A 27 -13.60 -17.88 -30.80
CA HIS A 27 -12.64 -17.50 -31.83
C HIS A 27 -11.33 -18.31 -31.77
N GLY A 28 -11.33 -19.47 -31.12
CA GLY A 28 -10.18 -20.37 -31.06
C GLY A 28 -9.04 -19.91 -30.15
N GLY A 29 -9.31 -18.94 -29.27
CA GLY A 29 -8.37 -18.49 -28.24
C GLY A 29 -8.36 -19.44 -27.04
N ASN A 30 -7.17 -19.86 -26.62
CA ASN A 30 -6.96 -20.65 -25.42
C ASN A 30 -6.34 -19.79 -24.32
N VAL A 31 -7.08 -19.54 -23.23
CA VAL A 31 -6.57 -18.75 -22.09
C VAL A 31 -5.59 -19.61 -21.30
N VAL A 32 -4.32 -19.23 -21.34
CA VAL A 32 -3.21 -19.92 -20.64
C VAL A 32 -2.75 -19.19 -19.38
N GLY A 33 -3.26 -17.99 -19.13
CA GLY A 33 -3.02 -17.23 -17.91
C GLY A 33 -4.07 -16.13 -17.71
N LEU A 34 -4.39 -15.86 -16.46
CA LEU A 34 -5.29 -14.77 -16.04
C LEU A 34 -4.68 -14.09 -14.82
N SER A 35 -4.59 -12.77 -14.87
CA SER A 35 -4.22 -11.92 -13.73
C SER A 35 -5.23 -10.79 -13.61
N ILE A 36 -5.70 -10.58 -12.38
CA ILE A 36 -6.68 -9.52 -12.07
C ILE A 36 -5.92 -8.42 -11.34
N HIS A 37 -5.90 -7.23 -11.94
CA HIS A 37 -5.22 -6.06 -11.38
C HIS A 37 -6.26 -5.07 -10.88
N ALA A 38 -6.15 -4.64 -9.63
CA ALA A 38 -6.89 -3.48 -9.16
C ALA A 38 -6.11 -2.21 -9.51
N ASP A 39 -6.70 -1.33 -10.32
CA ASP A 39 -6.17 -0.02 -10.67
C ASP A 39 -7.03 1.11 -10.07
N ALA A 40 -6.52 2.33 -10.08
CA ALA A 40 -7.20 3.51 -9.56
C ALA A 40 -8.54 3.79 -10.27
N ALA A 41 -8.66 3.37 -11.53
CA ALA A 41 -9.85 3.53 -12.38
C ALA A 41 -10.82 2.33 -12.34
N GLY A 42 -10.44 1.18 -11.78
CA GLY A 42 -11.28 -0.03 -11.80
C GLY A 42 -10.49 -1.33 -11.67
N VAL A 43 -11.15 -2.47 -11.87
CA VAL A 43 -10.50 -3.78 -12.02
C VAL A 43 -10.15 -3.96 -13.49
N VAL A 44 -8.88 -4.25 -13.77
CA VAL A 44 -8.37 -4.54 -15.11
C VAL A 44 -7.96 -6.00 -15.14
N ASP A 45 -8.55 -6.75 -16.06
CA ASP A 45 -8.23 -8.15 -16.28
C ASP A 45 -7.18 -8.27 -17.38
N GLU A 46 -6.14 -9.03 -17.10
CA GLU A 46 -5.06 -9.35 -18.02
C GLU A 46 -5.10 -10.85 -18.34
N PHE A 47 -5.35 -11.16 -19.61
CA PHE A 47 -5.35 -12.53 -20.13
C PHE A 47 -4.10 -12.77 -20.95
N VAL A 48 -3.50 -13.95 -20.82
CA VAL A 48 -2.53 -14.47 -21.79
C VAL A 48 -3.24 -15.56 -22.58
N VAL A 49 -3.39 -15.33 -23.88
CA VAL A 49 -4.20 -16.17 -24.77
C VAL A 49 -3.32 -16.70 -25.90
N ASP A 50 -3.31 -18.02 -26.09
CA ASP A 50 -2.76 -18.64 -27.30
C ASP A 50 -3.83 -18.61 -28.39
N VAL A 51 -3.52 -17.89 -29.47
CA VAL A 51 -4.40 -17.78 -30.63
C VAL A 51 -3.77 -18.51 -31.81
N ARG A 52 -4.54 -19.42 -32.42
CA ARG A 52 -4.12 -20.22 -33.57
C ARG A 52 -4.27 -19.47 -34.90
N ASP A 53 -5.31 -18.64 -35.00
CA ASP A 53 -5.73 -17.93 -36.21
C ASP A 53 -5.64 -16.40 -36.05
N ASP A 54 -6.25 -15.61 -36.95
CA ASP A 54 -6.28 -14.14 -36.85
C ASP A 54 -7.02 -13.67 -35.59
N HIS A 55 -6.29 -12.96 -34.72
CA HIS A 55 -6.77 -12.49 -33.42
C HIS A 55 -7.70 -11.26 -33.53
N ARG A 56 -7.77 -10.58 -34.69
CA ARG A 56 -8.55 -9.33 -34.84
C ARG A 56 -10.03 -9.50 -34.53
N ALA A 57 -10.65 -10.59 -35.01
CA ALA A 57 -12.07 -10.86 -34.78
C ALA A 57 -12.35 -11.10 -33.29
N MET A 58 -11.48 -11.85 -32.63
CA MET A 58 -11.53 -12.10 -31.18
C MET A 58 -11.42 -10.79 -30.39
N LEU A 59 -10.42 -9.94 -30.69
CA LEU A 59 -10.24 -8.67 -29.99
C LEU A 59 -11.45 -7.74 -30.14
N ALA A 60 -12.07 -7.71 -31.33
CA ALA A 60 -13.27 -6.91 -31.55
C ALA A 60 -14.46 -7.40 -30.72
N GLU A 61 -14.61 -8.71 -30.54
CA GLU A 61 -15.67 -9.27 -29.68
C GLU A 61 -15.39 -9.04 -28.20
N VAL A 62 -14.14 -9.19 -27.75
CA VAL A 62 -13.75 -8.88 -26.36
C VAL A 62 -13.95 -7.39 -26.06
N ALA A 63 -13.65 -6.50 -27.02
CA ALA A 63 -13.89 -5.06 -26.87
C ALA A 63 -15.37 -4.76 -26.64
N ARG A 64 -16.27 -5.30 -27.47
CA ARG A 64 -17.73 -5.13 -27.33
C ARG A 64 -18.28 -5.56 -25.97
N ARG A 65 -17.62 -6.51 -25.30
CA ARG A 65 -18.02 -7.04 -23.98
C ARG A 65 -17.31 -6.34 -22.82
N SER A 66 -16.34 -5.49 -23.10
CA SER A 66 -15.64 -4.68 -22.11
C SER A 66 -16.46 -3.45 -21.73
N VAL A 67 -16.26 -2.94 -20.51
CA VAL A 67 -16.97 -1.74 -20.02
C VAL A 67 -16.64 -0.50 -20.86
N THR A 68 -15.45 -0.45 -21.44
CA THR A 68 -14.92 0.73 -22.16
C THR A 68 -15.02 0.62 -23.67
N ASP A 69 -15.61 -0.46 -24.19
CA ASP A 69 -15.55 -0.86 -25.60
C ASP A 69 -14.11 -0.84 -26.17
N SER A 70 -13.13 -1.16 -25.33
CA SER A 70 -11.71 -1.05 -25.66
C SER A 70 -10.90 -2.19 -25.06
N VAL A 71 -9.92 -2.65 -25.83
CA VAL A 71 -9.00 -3.72 -25.46
C VAL A 71 -7.61 -3.33 -25.93
N VAL A 72 -6.62 -3.53 -25.06
CA VAL A 72 -5.20 -3.42 -25.43
C VAL A 72 -4.65 -4.83 -25.59
N ALA A 73 -4.16 -5.14 -26.78
CA ALA A 73 -3.55 -6.42 -27.07
C ALA A 73 -2.12 -6.24 -27.57
N VAL A 74 -1.18 -6.95 -26.96
CA VAL A 74 0.23 -6.98 -27.35
C VAL A 74 0.70 -8.42 -27.45
N ALA A 75 1.70 -8.69 -28.28
CA ALA A 75 2.30 -10.02 -28.35
C ALA A 75 2.85 -10.39 -26.96
N ALA A 76 2.47 -11.57 -26.46
CA ALA A 76 2.97 -12.11 -25.20
C ALA A 76 4.18 -13.00 -25.45
N HIS A 77 5.14 -12.97 -24.54
CA HIS A 77 6.31 -13.83 -24.62
C HIS A 77 6.02 -15.19 -23.96
N PRO A 78 6.52 -16.32 -24.49
CA PRO A 78 6.37 -17.65 -23.86
C PRO A 78 6.77 -17.75 -22.37
N ARG A 79 7.62 -16.84 -21.88
CA ARG A 79 8.08 -16.79 -20.48
C ARG A 79 6.99 -16.31 -19.52
N GLU A 80 5.91 -15.75 -20.06
CA GLU A 80 4.74 -15.26 -19.32
C GLU A 80 3.77 -16.39 -18.94
N VAL A 81 3.89 -17.58 -19.55
CA VAL A 81 3.01 -18.75 -19.31
C VAL A 81 3.57 -19.64 -18.19
N GLY A 82 4.28 -19.05 -17.23
CA GLY A 82 4.95 -19.78 -16.15
C GLY A 82 4.26 -19.62 -14.80
N ASP A 83 4.60 -20.48 -13.85
CA ASP A 83 4.23 -20.29 -12.45
C ASP A 83 5.08 -19.16 -11.83
N ASP A 84 4.52 -17.95 -11.85
CA ASP A 84 5.11 -16.74 -11.27
C ASP A 84 5.39 -16.88 -9.77
N VAL A 85 4.57 -17.65 -9.03
CA VAL A 85 4.74 -17.87 -7.59
C VAL A 85 5.99 -18.71 -7.34
N THR A 86 6.11 -19.85 -8.03
CA THR A 86 7.30 -20.70 -7.95
C THR A 86 8.55 -19.93 -8.37
N ARG A 87 8.48 -19.14 -9.46
CA ARG A 87 9.60 -18.30 -9.90
C ARG A 87 10.01 -17.31 -8.82
N ALA A 88 9.07 -16.58 -8.21
CA ALA A 88 9.35 -15.60 -7.17
C ALA A 88 10.02 -16.24 -5.93
N LEU A 89 9.56 -17.43 -5.52
CA LEU A 89 10.15 -18.17 -4.39
C LEU A 89 11.57 -18.63 -4.70
N LEU A 90 11.82 -19.14 -5.91
CA LEU A 90 13.16 -19.54 -6.34
C LEU A 90 14.12 -18.35 -6.44
N LEU A 91 13.66 -17.22 -6.99
CA LEU A 91 14.44 -15.98 -7.06
C LEU A 91 14.79 -15.47 -5.65
N THR A 92 13.81 -15.47 -4.73
CA THR A 92 14.05 -15.11 -3.33
C THR A 92 15.11 -16.01 -2.69
N ALA A 93 15.00 -17.33 -2.87
CA ALA A 93 15.98 -18.28 -2.35
C ALA A 93 17.39 -18.06 -2.90
N ARG A 94 17.53 -17.75 -4.19
CA ARG A 94 18.83 -17.40 -4.82
C ARG A 94 19.40 -16.11 -4.25
N LEU A 95 18.57 -15.07 -4.09
CA LEU A 95 19.02 -13.78 -3.60
C LEU A 95 19.52 -13.83 -2.15
N ARG A 96 19.09 -14.81 -1.35
CA ARG A 96 19.64 -15.01 0.00
C ARG A 96 21.14 -15.35 -0.01
N SER A 97 21.63 -16.06 -1.02
CA SER A 97 23.06 -16.38 -1.16
C SER A 97 23.81 -15.37 -2.02
N THR A 98 23.13 -14.74 -2.99
CA THR A 98 23.73 -13.76 -3.92
C THR A 98 22.89 -12.48 -4.05
N PRO A 99 22.88 -11.58 -3.03
CA PRO A 99 22.03 -10.38 -3.04
C PRO A 99 22.38 -9.37 -4.14
N ASN A 100 23.60 -9.40 -4.67
CA ASN A 100 24.06 -8.51 -5.74
C ASN A 100 23.37 -8.77 -7.09
N LEU A 101 22.73 -9.94 -7.26
CA LEU A 101 21.95 -10.30 -8.45
C LEU A 101 20.50 -9.80 -8.41
N LEU A 102 20.19 -8.86 -7.50
CA LEU A 102 18.86 -8.28 -7.36
C LEU A 102 18.33 -7.65 -8.65
N PRO A 103 19.11 -6.88 -9.44
CA PRO A 103 18.63 -6.38 -10.73
C PRO A 103 18.22 -7.50 -11.68
N GLU A 104 19.03 -8.55 -11.81
CA GLU A 104 18.75 -9.69 -12.68
C GLU A 104 17.51 -10.46 -12.21
N ALA A 105 17.35 -10.65 -10.90
CA ALA A 105 16.18 -11.28 -10.32
C ALA A 105 14.90 -10.46 -10.53
N LEU A 106 14.96 -9.14 -10.35
CA LEU A 106 13.82 -8.25 -10.64
C LEU A 106 13.50 -8.22 -12.14
N ARG A 107 14.52 -8.24 -13.01
CA ARG A 107 14.35 -8.35 -14.46
C ARG A 107 13.63 -9.64 -14.83
N GLU A 108 14.00 -10.76 -14.22
CA GLU A 108 13.36 -12.06 -14.44
C GLU A 108 11.94 -12.09 -13.85
N LEU A 109 11.74 -11.62 -12.62
CA LEU A 109 10.45 -11.60 -11.93
C LEU A 109 9.41 -10.77 -12.68
N LEU A 110 9.84 -9.61 -13.18
CA LEU A 110 8.99 -8.68 -13.91
C LEU A 110 9.18 -8.79 -15.42
N LEU A 111 9.88 -9.78 -15.96
CA LEU A 111 10.03 -9.91 -17.43
C LEU A 111 10.46 -8.60 -18.11
N ALA A 112 11.33 -7.82 -17.46
CA ALA A 112 11.80 -6.55 -17.98
C ALA A 112 12.89 -6.77 -19.05
N ASP A 113 13.02 -5.82 -19.97
CA ASP A 113 14.08 -5.87 -20.99
C ASP A 113 15.43 -5.60 -20.36
N GLU A 114 15.48 -4.60 -19.47
CA GLU A 114 16.69 -4.15 -18.79
C GLU A 114 16.46 -4.00 -17.29
N ALA A 115 17.50 -4.27 -16.51
CA ALA A 115 17.56 -3.89 -15.11
C ALA A 115 18.99 -3.48 -14.74
N SER A 116 19.12 -2.41 -13.96
CA SER A 116 20.42 -1.91 -13.51
C SER A 116 20.33 -1.24 -12.15
N TRP A 117 21.44 -1.23 -11.42
CA TRP A 117 21.56 -0.45 -10.20
C TRP A 117 21.51 1.05 -10.51
N THR A 118 20.76 1.80 -9.72
CA THR A 118 20.65 3.27 -9.80
C THR A 118 20.71 3.91 -8.41
N ASN A 119 20.88 5.24 -8.35
CA ASN A 119 20.78 6.02 -7.11
C ASN A 119 19.47 6.85 -7.13
N PRO A 120 18.44 6.45 -6.35
CA PRO A 120 17.14 7.12 -6.34
C PRO A 120 17.18 8.53 -5.74
N GLY A 121 18.23 8.89 -4.98
CA GLY A 121 18.36 10.18 -4.31
C GLY A 121 19.05 11.27 -5.13
N ARG A 122 19.58 10.96 -6.32
CA ARG A 122 20.14 11.97 -7.22
C ARG A 122 18.97 12.58 -8.01
N PRO A 123 18.56 13.85 -7.77
CA PRO A 123 17.66 14.52 -8.69
C PRO A 123 18.32 14.46 -10.07
N VAL A 124 17.64 13.81 -11.00
CA VAL A 124 18.08 13.73 -12.38
C VAL A 124 17.88 15.13 -12.96
N ALA A 125 18.89 15.99 -12.85
CA ALA A 125 18.82 17.37 -13.33
C ALA A 125 18.84 17.50 -14.87
N GLU A 126 18.73 16.40 -15.61
CA GLU A 126 19.07 16.36 -17.05
C GLU A 126 18.22 15.43 -17.93
N PHE A 127 17.15 14.81 -17.42
CA PHE A 127 16.26 13.99 -18.27
C PHE A 127 14.78 14.35 -18.08
N PRO A 128 13.97 14.32 -19.16
CA PRO A 128 12.52 14.53 -19.10
C PRO A 128 11.86 13.49 -18.18
N GLU A 129 10.62 13.74 -17.77
CA GLU A 129 9.77 12.78 -17.03
C GLU A 129 10.07 11.32 -17.46
N GLU A 130 10.48 10.47 -16.51
CA GLU A 130 10.80 9.07 -16.85
C GLU A 130 9.54 8.44 -17.49
N PRO A 131 9.67 7.78 -18.66
CA PRO A 131 8.51 7.25 -19.36
C PRO A 131 7.82 6.18 -18.51
N GLU A 132 6.50 6.02 -18.66
CA GLU A 132 5.68 5.04 -17.91
C GLU A 132 6.17 3.58 -18.04
N THR A 133 7.07 3.31 -19.01
CA THR A 133 7.76 2.04 -19.23
C THR A 133 9.02 1.83 -18.38
N THR A 134 9.30 2.75 -17.44
CA THR A 134 10.41 2.68 -16.49
C THR A 134 9.89 2.54 -15.06
N LEU A 135 10.47 1.62 -14.28
CA LEU A 135 10.16 1.43 -12.87
C LEU A 135 11.45 1.51 -12.05
N VAL A 136 11.45 2.35 -11.02
CA VAL A 136 12.55 2.44 -10.05
C VAL A 136 12.10 1.83 -8.72
N VAL A 137 12.75 0.73 -8.33
CA VAL A 137 12.47 -0.01 -7.10
C VAL A 137 13.54 0.36 -6.06
N PRO A 138 13.19 1.09 -4.98
CA PRO A 138 14.16 1.48 -3.98
C PRO A 138 14.62 0.26 -3.15
N VAL A 139 15.93 0.17 -2.92
CA VAL A 139 16.55 -0.83 -2.03
C VAL A 139 17.01 -0.17 -0.71
N GLY A 140 17.21 1.14 -0.75
CA GLY A 140 17.54 1.97 0.40
C GLY A 140 17.58 3.45 0.00
N PRO A 141 18.08 4.34 0.86
CA PRO A 141 18.14 5.77 0.57
C PRO A 141 19.10 6.14 -0.58
N LEU A 142 20.10 5.29 -0.84
CA LEU A 142 21.19 5.57 -1.79
C LEU A 142 21.25 4.58 -2.97
N ARG A 143 20.39 3.56 -2.98
CA ARG A 143 20.41 2.46 -3.95
C ARG A 143 18.98 2.09 -4.33
N GLY A 144 18.78 1.87 -5.62
CA GLY A 144 17.57 1.31 -6.20
C GLY A 144 17.92 0.48 -7.43
N VAL A 145 16.94 -0.24 -7.94
CA VAL A 145 17.01 -0.94 -9.22
C VAL A 145 16.10 -0.22 -10.20
N ARG A 146 16.66 0.22 -11.33
CA ARG A 146 15.89 0.75 -12.46
C ARG A 146 15.60 -0.39 -13.42
N LEU A 147 14.33 -0.61 -13.73
CA LEU A 147 13.83 -1.56 -14.72
C LEU A 147 13.25 -0.80 -15.90
N ARG A 148 13.43 -1.32 -17.11
CA ARG A 148 12.85 -0.74 -18.33
C ARG A 148 12.21 -1.82 -19.18
N ARG A 149 11.09 -1.47 -19.79
CA ARG A 149 10.48 -2.22 -20.90
C ARG A 149 10.33 -1.33 -22.13
N ALA A 150 10.27 -1.93 -23.31
CA ALA A 150 10.06 -1.21 -24.57
C ALA A 150 8.58 -1.11 -24.98
N ASP A 151 7.76 -2.07 -24.53
CA ASP A 151 6.44 -2.34 -25.11
C ASP A 151 5.26 -1.89 -24.24
N ARG A 152 5.42 -1.83 -22.91
CA ARG A 152 4.32 -1.53 -21.98
C ARG A 152 4.77 -0.92 -20.65
N PRO A 153 3.90 -0.15 -19.98
CA PRO A 153 4.15 0.34 -18.63
C PRO A 153 4.10 -0.78 -17.59
N PHE A 154 4.78 -0.56 -16.47
CA PHE A 154 4.68 -1.44 -15.30
C PHE A 154 3.36 -1.21 -14.56
N THR A 155 2.73 -2.29 -14.12
CA THR A 155 1.50 -2.18 -13.33
C THR A 155 1.82 -1.94 -11.85
N TRP A 156 0.79 -1.53 -11.10
CA TRP A 156 0.89 -1.39 -9.65
C TRP A 156 1.21 -2.72 -8.96
N THR A 157 0.61 -3.82 -9.42
CA THR A 157 0.89 -5.17 -8.90
C THR A 157 2.34 -5.58 -9.16
N GLU A 158 2.89 -5.26 -10.34
CA GLU A 158 4.30 -5.52 -10.66
C GLU A 158 5.25 -4.72 -9.77
N SER A 159 4.93 -3.44 -9.53
CA SER A 159 5.69 -2.59 -8.61
C SER A 159 5.67 -3.12 -7.18
N ALA A 160 4.50 -3.55 -6.69
CA ALA A 160 4.35 -4.15 -5.37
C ALA A 160 5.11 -5.49 -5.24
N ARG A 161 5.09 -6.32 -6.30
CA ARG A 161 5.83 -7.58 -6.35
C ARG A 161 7.35 -7.36 -6.28
N ALA A 162 7.85 -6.34 -6.98
CA ALA A 162 9.25 -5.97 -6.91
C ALA A 162 9.66 -5.46 -5.53
N ASP A 163 8.88 -4.57 -4.92
CA ASP A 163 9.13 -4.09 -3.56
C ASP A 163 9.15 -5.26 -2.55
N ALA A 164 8.21 -6.20 -2.68
CA ALA A 164 8.17 -7.40 -1.85
C ALA A 164 9.42 -8.29 -2.02
N LEU A 165 9.91 -8.49 -3.24
CA LEU A 165 11.16 -9.23 -3.48
C LEU A 165 12.37 -8.53 -2.88
N VAL A 166 12.46 -7.19 -3.00
CA VAL A 166 13.54 -6.41 -2.41
C VAL A 166 13.53 -6.57 -0.89
N ARG A 167 12.36 -6.43 -0.26
CA ARG A 167 12.22 -6.54 1.20
C ARG A 167 12.56 -7.92 1.73
N SER A 168 12.20 -8.99 1.01
CA SER A 168 12.45 -10.36 1.46
C SER A 168 13.94 -10.71 1.52
N VAL A 169 14.80 -9.93 0.86
CA VAL A 169 16.25 -10.16 0.77
C VAL A 169 17.07 -9.10 1.49
N LEU A 170 16.43 -8.01 1.94
CA LEU A 170 17.07 -7.00 2.77
C LEU A 170 17.22 -7.51 4.22
N PRO A 171 18.25 -7.05 4.94
CA PRO A 171 18.35 -7.31 6.37
C PRO A 171 17.10 -6.78 7.09
N PRO A 172 16.56 -7.50 8.09
CA PRO A 172 15.45 -6.98 8.87
C PRO A 172 15.86 -5.66 9.51
N THR A 173 15.10 -4.60 9.26
CA THR A 173 15.39 -3.24 9.76
C THR A 173 15.09 -3.05 11.25
N GLY A 174 14.87 -4.14 11.99
CA GLY A 174 14.23 -4.11 13.31
C GLY A 174 12.76 -3.66 13.22
N PRO A 175 12.00 -3.69 14.32
CA PRO A 175 10.66 -3.15 14.34
C PRO A 175 10.72 -1.64 14.05
N ALA A 176 9.90 -1.17 13.10
CA ALA A 176 9.77 0.25 12.81
C ALA A 176 9.42 1.00 14.12
N PRO A 177 10.02 2.16 14.42
CA PRO A 177 9.68 2.91 15.62
C PRO A 177 8.20 3.29 15.60
N THR A 178 7.44 2.80 16.58
CA THR A 178 5.99 3.06 16.71
C THR A 178 5.69 4.22 17.66
N ASN A 179 6.72 4.80 18.29
CA ASN A 179 6.63 5.93 19.20
C ASN A 179 7.32 7.16 18.60
N GLY A 180 6.71 8.34 18.73
CA GLY A 180 7.32 9.58 18.24
C GLY A 180 6.43 10.81 18.35
N SER A 181 6.97 11.96 17.96
CA SER A 181 6.23 13.22 17.90
C SER A 181 5.81 13.54 16.47
N MET A 182 4.61 14.09 16.30
CA MET A 182 4.12 14.60 15.01
C MET A 182 3.41 15.94 15.19
N VAL A 183 3.32 16.70 14.10
CA VAL A 183 2.64 18.00 14.09
C VAL A 183 1.52 17.96 13.06
N THR A 184 0.33 18.39 13.44
CA THR A 184 -0.80 18.52 12.49
C THR A 184 -0.57 19.70 11.54
N HIS A 185 -1.30 19.74 10.43
CA HIS A 185 -1.27 20.91 9.53
C HIS A 185 -1.74 22.22 10.21
N ARG A 186 -2.36 22.14 11.39
CA ARG A 186 -2.77 23.27 12.22
C ARG A 186 -1.72 23.66 13.27
N GLY A 187 -0.54 23.03 13.27
CA GLY A 187 0.53 23.31 14.22
C GLY A 187 0.35 22.65 15.59
N ILE A 188 -0.57 21.69 15.74
CA ILE A 188 -0.76 20.98 17.00
C ILE A 188 0.29 19.88 17.11
N GLU A 189 1.08 19.93 18.18
CA GLU A 189 2.03 18.87 18.52
C GLU A 189 1.32 17.71 19.24
N LEU A 190 1.54 16.51 18.71
CA LEU A 190 1.04 15.26 19.24
C LEU A 190 2.23 14.34 19.52
N PHE A 191 2.19 13.69 20.67
CA PHE A 191 3.00 12.52 20.96
C PHE A 191 2.17 11.27 20.66
N VAL A 192 2.75 10.34 19.92
CA VAL A 192 2.14 9.08 19.52
C VAL A 192 2.97 7.94 20.08
N HIS A 193 2.29 6.92 20.57
CA HIS A 193 2.93 5.69 21.05
C HIS A 193 2.08 4.48 20.71
N GLN A 194 2.72 3.32 20.63
CA GLN A 194 2.07 2.03 20.55
C GLN A 194 1.35 1.72 21.86
N VAL A 195 0.07 1.35 21.73
CA VAL A 195 -0.78 0.88 22.82
C VAL A 195 -0.37 -0.56 23.17
N GLY A 196 -0.21 -0.82 24.47
CA GLY A 196 -0.08 -2.17 25.02
C GLY A 196 -1.12 -2.44 26.11
N GLY A 197 -1.01 -3.58 26.79
CA GLY A 197 -1.97 -3.99 27.83
C GLY A 197 -2.13 -2.97 28.98
N ALA A 198 -1.08 -2.20 29.30
CA ALA A 198 -1.12 -1.16 30.32
C ALA A 198 -2.00 0.06 29.94
N ASP A 199 -2.32 0.23 28.65
CA ASP A 199 -3.06 1.37 28.12
C ASP A 199 -4.57 1.09 27.97
N ALA A 200 -5.02 -0.13 28.27
CA ALA A 200 -6.42 -0.55 28.09
C ALA A 200 -7.42 0.40 28.76
N ASP A 201 -7.12 0.85 29.99
CA ASP A 201 -7.97 1.80 30.70
C ASP A 201 -7.99 3.19 30.04
N ALA A 202 -6.86 3.65 29.48
CA ALA A 202 -6.79 4.92 28.77
C ALA A 202 -7.58 4.88 27.45
N VAL A 203 -7.49 3.76 26.72
CA VAL A 203 -8.29 3.46 25.53
C VAL A 203 -9.79 3.48 25.86
N GLN A 204 -10.20 2.81 26.94
CA GLN A 204 -11.58 2.77 27.40
C GLN A 204 -12.10 4.18 27.79
N ARG A 205 -11.27 4.99 28.48
CA ARG A 205 -11.63 6.36 28.84
C ARG A 205 -11.80 7.26 27.62
N LEU A 206 -10.91 7.18 26.63
CA LEU A 206 -11.07 7.90 25.36
C LEU A 206 -12.39 7.51 24.68
N HIS A 207 -12.69 6.22 24.59
CA HIS A 207 -13.93 5.74 23.98
C HIS A 207 -15.18 6.31 24.68
N ARG A 208 -15.20 6.34 26.02
CA ARG A 208 -16.32 6.90 26.80
C ARG A 208 -16.52 8.41 26.60
N ARG A 209 -15.49 9.16 26.20
CA ARG A 209 -15.60 10.61 25.92
C ARG A 209 -16.13 10.90 24.51
N CYS A 210 -16.08 9.94 23.61
CA CYS A 210 -16.60 10.09 22.25
C CYS A 210 -18.13 10.07 22.22
N THR A 211 -18.72 10.87 21.34
CA THR A 211 -20.16 10.84 21.10
C THR A 211 -20.61 9.51 20.46
N PRO A 212 -21.90 9.13 20.60
CA PRO A 212 -22.45 7.97 19.91
C PRO A 212 -22.28 8.03 18.39
N GLU A 213 -22.28 9.22 17.80
CA GLU A 213 -22.05 9.38 16.36
C GLU A 213 -20.60 9.05 15.98
N THR A 214 -19.64 9.50 16.78
CA THR A 214 -18.21 9.21 16.58
C THR A 214 -17.93 7.72 16.73
N THR A 215 -18.49 7.04 17.74
CA THR A 215 -18.32 5.59 17.89
C THR A 215 -19.05 4.80 16.80
N ARG A 216 -20.26 5.21 16.39
CA ARG A 216 -20.97 4.63 15.25
C ARG A 216 -20.20 4.72 13.94
N ARG A 217 -19.51 5.84 13.69
CA ARG A 217 -18.65 6.00 12.50
C ARG A 217 -17.42 5.10 12.52
N ARG A 218 -16.95 4.68 13.70
CA ARG A 218 -15.76 3.84 13.89
C ARG A 218 -16.09 2.35 13.88
N TYR A 219 -17.22 1.95 14.47
CA TYR A 219 -17.58 0.56 14.75
C TYR A 219 -18.85 0.10 14.03
N PHE A 220 -19.44 0.95 13.19
CA PHE A 220 -20.76 0.74 12.58
C PHE A 220 -21.91 0.54 13.59
N SER A 221 -21.64 0.81 14.87
CA SER A 221 -22.55 0.71 16.00
C SER A 221 -22.19 1.75 17.06
N SER A 222 -23.21 2.30 17.72
CA SER A 222 -23.05 3.30 18.78
C SER A 222 -22.61 2.65 20.10
N LEU A 223 -21.40 2.11 20.11
CA LEU A 223 -20.82 1.50 21.30
C LEU A 223 -20.52 2.60 22.33
N ARG A 224 -20.88 2.36 23.59
CA ARG A 224 -20.49 3.23 24.72
C ARG A 224 -19.23 2.75 25.41
N GLU A 225 -19.02 1.44 25.42
CA GLU A 225 -17.89 0.76 26.07
C GLU A 225 -17.33 -0.31 25.15
N LEU A 226 -16.00 -0.47 25.18
CA LEU A 226 -15.35 -1.58 24.49
C LEU A 226 -15.46 -2.83 25.37
N ALA A 227 -15.92 -3.93 24.78
CA ALA A 227 -15.89 -5.23 25.43
C ALA A 227 -14.43 -5.67 25.68
N PRO A 228 -14.15 -6.46 26.74
CA PRO A 228 -12.79 -6.90 27.07
C PRO A 228 -12.06 -7.52 25.87
N ARG A 229 -12.73 -8.41 25.13
CA ARG A 229 -12.20 -9.02 23.91
C ARG A 229 -11.71 -8.03 22.83
N MET A 230 -12.33 -6.85 22.73
CA MET A 230 -11.91 -5.82 21.77
C MET A 230 -10.69 -5.06 22.29
N LEU A 231 -10.64 -4.79 23.60
CA LEU A 231 -9.47 -4.19 24.22
C LEU A 231 -8.25 -5.11 24.12
N ASP A 232 -8.43 -6.41 24.35
CA ASP A 232 -7.38 -7.43 24.18
C ASP A 232 -6.81 -7.35 22.76
N VAL A 233 -7.67 -7.33 21.74
CA VAL A 233 -7.23 -7.21 20.33
C VAL A 233 -6.52 -5.89 20.06
N PHE A 234 -6.99 -4.77 20.61
CA PHE A 234 -6.36 -3.47 20.38
C PHE A 234 -5.02 -3.30 21.10
N CYS A 235 -4.81 -4.04 22.19
CA CYS A 235 -3.60 -3.97 23.02
C CYS A 235 -2.59 -5.10 22.72
N ASP A 236 -2.96 -6.05 21.84
CA ASP A 236 -2.14 -7.18 21.43
C ASP A 236 -1.23 -6.80 20.24
N PRO A 237 0.09 -6.69 20.44
CA PRO A 237 1.03 -6.32 19.38
C PRO A 237 1.16 -7.39 18.29
N ASP A 238 0.75 -8.63 18.54
CA ASP A 238 0.80 -9.71 17.54
C ASP A 238 -0.36 -9.63 16.54
N ARG A 239 -1.43 -8.90 16.89
CA ARG A 239 -2.62 -8.72 16.02
C ARG A 239 -2.54 -7.50 15.10
N GLY A 240 -1.56 -6.63 15.32
CA GLY A 240 -1.35 -5.43 14.53
C GLY A 240 -0.76 -4.30 15.35
N LEU A 241 -0.93 -3.07 14.88
CA LEU A 241 -0.48 -1.86 15.54
C LEU A 241 -1.65 -0.98 15.92
N THR A 242 -1.79 -0.69 17.21
CA THR A 242 -2.61 0.41 17.70
C THR A 242 -1.72 1.54 18.18
N LEU A 243 -1.95 2.74 17.64
CA LEU A 243 -1.31 3.98 18.05
C LEU A 243 -2.28 4.85 18.84
N ALA A 244 -1.86 5.31 20.01
CA ALA A 244 -2.55 6.33 20.79
C ALA A 244 -1.84 7.67 20.63
N ALA A 245 -2.59 8.69 20.18
CA ALA A 245 -2.11 10.06 20.08
C ALA A 245 -2.62 10.89 21.26
N ARG A 246 -1.69 11.58 21.92
CA ARG A 246 -1.98 12.57 22.97
C ARG A 246 -1.31 13.90 22.62
N PRO A 247 -1.93 15.05 22.89
CA PRO A 247 -1.25 16.34 22.82
C PRO A 247 -0.01 16.36 23.73
N SER A 248 1.07 17.04 23.34
CA SER A 248 2.35 17.01 24.09
C SER A 248 2.21 17.32 25.59
N ARG A 249 1.26 18.22 25.94
CA ARG A 249 0.99 18.66 27.32
C ARG A 249 -0.09 17.85 28.05
N ALA A 250 -0.76 16.92 27.37
CA ALA A 250 -1.83 16.11 27.94
C ALA A 250 -1.33 14.72 28.35
N ARG A 251 -1.97 14.15 29.39
CA ARG A 251 -1.75 12.77 29.84
C ARG A 251 -2.65 11.77 29.13
N GLU A 252 -3.84 12.19 28.73
CA GLU A 252 -4.85 11.32 28.12
C GLU A 252 -4.73 11.31 26.59
N PRO A 253 -4.91 10.15 25.94
CA PRO A 253 -5.00 10.08 24.49
C PRO A 253 -6.29 10.74 24.01
N VAL A 254 -6.22 11.40 22.86
CA VAL A 254 -7.35 12.08 22.19
C VAL A 254 -7.74 11.40 20.88
N ALA A 255 -6.93 10.46 20.42
CA ALA A 255 -7.20 9.68 19.23
C ALA A 255 -6.50 8.31 19.26
N LEU A 256 -7.09 7.36 18.54
CA LEU A 256 -6.54 6.05 18.24
C LEU A 256 -6.45 5.86 16.73
N ALA A 257 -5.43 5.13 16.31
CA ALA A 257 -5.26 4.68 14.94
C ALA A 257 -4.82 3.22 14.97
N HIS A 258 -5.52 2.36 14.24
CA HIS A 258 -5.25 0.94 14.17
C HIS A 258 -4.78 0.58 12.77
N LEU A 259 -3.81 -0.31 12.67
CA LEU A 259 -3.39 -1.03 11.47
C LEU A 259 -3.39 -2.52 11.82
N MET A 260 -4.42 -3.23 11.35
CA MET A 260 -4.64 -4.65 11.63
C MET A 260 -4.25 -5.49 10.42
N TYR A 261 -3.72 -6.69 10.64
CA TYR A 261 -3.53 -7.64 9.55
C TYR A 261 -4.89 -8.17 9.07
N THR A 262 -5.02 -8.34 7.76
CA THR A 262 -6.18 -9.02 7.18
C THR A 262 -5.81 -10.45 6.79
N LEU A 263 -6.80 -11.22 6.33
CA LEU A 263 -6.55 -12.56 5.78
C LEU A 263 -5.87 -12.50 4.39
N ASP A 264 -5.94 -11.34 3.71
CA ASP A 264 -5.30 -11.14 2.43
C ASP A 264 -3.79 -10.85 2.64
N PRO A 265 -2.88 -11.66 2.05
CA PRO A 265 -1.44 -11.44 2.19
C PRO A 265 -1.02 -10.05 1.72
N GLY A 266 -0.25 -9.35 2.55
CA GLY A 266 0.25 -8.00 2.22
C GLY A 266 -0.81 -6.90 2.29
N VAL A 267 -2.00 -7.16 2.83
CA VAL A 267 -3.05 -6.15 3.02
C VAL A 267 -3.28 -5.88 4.51
N GLY A 268 -3.16 -4.61 4.89
CA GLY A 268 -3.54 -4.14 6.23
C GLY A 268 -4.86 -3.37 6.21
N GLU A 269 -5.62 -3.43 7.29
CA GLU A 269 -6.81 -2.61 7.49
C GLU A 269 -6.52 -1.47 8.46
N VAL A 270 -6.88 -0.24 8.08
CA VAL A 270 -6.74 0.93 8.96
C VAL A 270 -8.07 1.44 9.45
N ALA A 271 -8.07 1.88 10.71
CA ALA A 271 -9.22 2.57 11.26
C ALA A 271 -8.85 3.55 12.37
N PHE A 272 -9.69 4.57 12.58
CA PHE A 272 -9.34 5.74 13.37
C PHE A 272 -10.49 6.17 14.28
N LEU A 273 -10.17 6.53 15.51
CA LEU A 273 -11.08 7.17 16.45
C LEU A 273 -10.45 8.50 16.87
N VAL A 274 -11.19 9.61 16.77
CA VAL A 274 -10.73 10.93 17.23
C VAL A 274 -11.82 11.53 18.09
N GLU A 275 -11.47 11.90 19.32
CA GLU A 275 -12.38 12.59 20.25
C GLU A 275 -12.98 13.83 19.59
N ASP A 276 -14.29 14.04 19.78
CA ASP A 276 -15.07 15.05 19.06
C ASP A 276 -14.46 16.46 19.14
N SER A 277 -13.94 16.85 20.30
CA SER A 277 -13.29 18.16 20.55
C SER A 277 -11.99 18.37 19.73
N TRP A 278 -11.37 17.28 19.27
CA TRP A 278 -10.12 17.29 18.49
C TRP A 278 -10.35 17.08 16.99
N GLN A 279 -11.58 16.80 16.56
CA GLN A 279 -11.92 16.69 15.15
C GLN A 279 -11.75 18.04 14.43
N GLY A 280 -11.52 18.00 13.11
CA GLY A 280 -11.25 19.21 12.32
C GLY A 280 -9.85 19.82 12.50
N ASN A 281 -9.08 19.40 13.51
CA ASN A 281 -7.74 19.93 13.79
C ASN A 281 -6.58 19.19 13.09
N GLY A 282 -6.90 18.26 12.18
CA GLY A 282 -5.92 17.51 11.39
C GLY A 282 -5.33 16.26 12.07
N VAL A 283 -5.78 15.90 13.27
CA VAL A 283 -5.32 14.72 14.02
C VAL A 283 -5.47 13.44 13.20
N GLY A 284 -6.67 13.16 12.68
CA GLY A 284 -6.93 11.98 11.86
C GLY A 284 -6.10 11.93 10.58
N THR A 285 -5.85 13.07 9.92
CA THR A 285 -5.00 13.12 8.73
C THR A 285 -3.53 12.81 9.06
N SER A 286 -3.01 13.34 10.16
CA SER A 286 -1.64 13.06 10.60
C SER A 286 -1.46 11.59 10.98
N LEU A 287 -2.42 11.01 11.71
CA LEU A 287 -2.43 9.59 12.06
C LEU A 287 -2.52 8.68 10.84
N ALA A 288 -3.40 9.00 9.88
CA ALA A 288 -3.53 8.21 8.66
C ALA A 288 -2.23 8.21 7.84
N ARG A 289 -1.58 9.37 7.69
CA ARG A 289 -0.26 9.45 7.04
C ARG A 289 0.80 8.61 7.75
N ALA A 290 0.83 8.66 9.08
CA ALA A 290 1.79 7.89 9.87
C ALA A 290 1.57 6.38 9.72
N LEU A 291 0.32 5.90 9.84
CA LEU A 291 0.01 4.49 9.64
C LEU A 291 0.27 4.01 8.21
N THR A 292 0.00 4.83 7.19
CA THR A 292 0.34 4.49 5.80
C THR A 292 1.86 4.33 5.62
N ALA A 293 2.67 5.20 6.22
CA ALA A 293 4.12 5.07 6.18
C ALA A 293 4.60 3.80 6.93
N ILE A 294 4.02 3.51 8.10
CA ILE A 294 4.35 2.30 8.87
C ILE A 294 3.93 1.05 8.10
N ALA A 295 2.75 1.03 7.48
CA ALA A 295 2.28 -0.06 6.64
C ALA A 295 3.24 -0.33 5.48
N ALA A 296 3.72 0.74 4.82
CA ALA A 296 4.76 0.63 3.82
C ALA A 296 6.05 0.07 4.44
N ASP A 297 6.51 0.55 5.59
CA ASP A 297 7.72 0.02 6.26
C ASP A 297 7.58 -1.46 6.66
N TRP A 298 6.38 -1.90 7.03
CA TRP A 298 6.03 -3.31 7.30
C TRP A 298 5.96 -4.19 6.04
N GLY A 299 6.08 -3.60 4.84
CA GLY A 299 6.03 -4.33 3.58
C GLY A 299 4.63 -4.75 3.16
N LEU A 300 3.60 -4.06 3.65
CA LEU A 300 2.26 -4.21 3.12
C LEU A 300 2.23 -3.64 1.69
N ALA A 301 1.49 -4.29 0.80
CA ALA A 301 1.22 -3.84 -0.56
C ALA A 301 0.07 -2.82 -0.58
N GLU A 302 -0.94 -3.02 0.28
CA GLU A 302 -2.15 -2.21 0.31
C GLU A 302 -2.64 -1.98 1.75
N VAL A 303 -3.21 -0.81 1.97
CA VAL A 303 -4.00 -0.47 3.15
C VAL A 303 -5.46 -0.29 2.74
N ARG A 304 -6.37 -0.95 3.44
CA ARG A 304 -7.82 -0.84 3.25
C ARG A 304 -8.48 -0.11 4.41
N ALA A 305 -9.61 0.52 4.15
CA ALA A 305 -10.49 1.04 5.19
C ALA A 305 -11.94 0.83 4.79
N GLU A 306 -12.75 0.33 5.72
CA GLU A 306 -14.20 0.35 5.62
C GLU A 306 -14.75 1.61 6.28
N ILE A 307 -15.55 2.36 5.53
CA ILE A 307 -15.98 3.70 5.93
C ILE A 307 -17.49 3.80 5.78
N ALA A 308 -18.22 4.14 6.85
CA ALA A 308 -19.65 4.43 6.71
C ALA A 308 -19.88 5.50 5.63
N ALA A 309 -20.87 5.31 4.76
CA ALA A 309 -21.14 6.21 3.62
C ALA A 309 -21.36 7.68 4.06
N ALA A 310 -21.92 7.88 5.26
CA ALA A 310 -22.11 9.19 5.87
C ALA A 310 -20.82 9.83 6.46
N ASN A 311 -19.71 9.08 6.58
CA ASN A 311 -18.44 9.57 7.13
C ASN A 311 -17.59 10.27 6.05
N LEU A 312 -18.13 11.38 5.55
CA LEU A 312 -17.47 12.23 4.54
C LEU A 312 -16.08 12.75 4.98
N PRO A 313 -15.81 13.07 6.27
CA PRO A 313 -14.47 13.43 6.71
C PRO A 313 -13.42 12.34 6.46
N MET A 314 -13.73 11.07 6.79
CA MET A 314 -12.78 9.98 6.59
C MET A 314 -12.56 9.66 5.11
N GLN A 315 -13.62 9.69 4.30
CA GLN A 315 -13.49 9.55 2.84
C GLN A 315 -12.57 10.64 2.25
N ARG A 316 -12.67 11.89 2.72
CA ARG A 316 -11.76 12.99 2.31
C ARG A 316 -10.31 12.73 2.71
N ILE A 317 -10.07 12.14 3.88
CA ILE A 317 -8.71 11.76 4.32
C ILE A 317 -8.14 10.71 3.37
N MET A 318 -8.89 9.63 3.10
CA MET A 318 -8.41 8.55 2.22
C MET A 318 -8.14 9.05 0.79
N ARG A 319 -9.05 9.85 0.20
CA ARG A 319 -8.82 10.44 -1.13
C ARG A 319 -7.56 11.30 -1.18
N ARG A 320 -7.29 12.09 -0.13
CA ARG A 320 -6.07 12.92 -0.05
C ARG A 320 -4.78 12.12 0.10
N LEU A 321 -4.87 10.88 0.57
CA LEU A 321 -3.75 9.95 0.59
C LEU A 321 -3.56 9.23 -0.75
N GLY A 322 -4.45 9.43 -1.72
CA GLY A 322 -4.42 8.75 -3.02
C GLY A 322 -5.20 7.45 -3.04
N ALA A 323 -6.08 7.21 -2.06
CA ALA A 323 -6.89 6.00 -2.05
C ALA A 323 -8.03 6.07 -3.10
N THR A 324 -8.29 4.94 -3.74
CA THR A 324 -9.49 4.74 -4.57
C THR A 324 -10.66 4.33 -3.68
N LEU A 325 -11.81 4.97 -3.88
CA LEU A 325 -13.03 4.70 -3.13
C LEU A 325 -14.02 4.00 -4.05
N ARG A 326 -14.50 2.82 -3.66
CA ARG A 326 -15.59 2.13 -4.35
C ARG A 326 -16.94 2.77 -4.00
N PRO A 327 -17.95 2.65 -4.87
CA PRO A 327 -19.33 3.02 -4.54
C PRO A 327 -19.80 2.32 -3.25
N PRO A 328 -20.68 2.96 -2.46
CA PRO A 328 -21.16 2.36 -1.22
C PRO A 328 -22.00 1.11 -1.49
N VAL A 329 -21.67 0.01 -0.81
CA VAL A 329 -22.45 -1.22 -0.76
C VAL A 329 -22.96 -1.39 0.67
N GLU A 330 -24.27 -1.58 0.84
CA GLU A 330 -24.92 -1.68 2.17
C GLU A 330 -24.56 -0.53 3.14
N GLY A 331 -24.34 0.68 2.60
CA GLY A 331 -23.99 1.86 3.38
C GLY A 331 -22.51 1.93 3.81
N VAL A 332 -21.65 1.07 3.27
CA VAL A 332 -20.20 1.05 3.51
C VAL A 332 -19.44 1.37 2.23
N VAL A 333 -18.50 2.32 2.33
CA VAL A 333 -17.56 2.69 1.28
C VAL A 333 -16.22 2.02 1.59
N GLN A 334 -15.73 1.21 0.65
CA GLN A 334 -14.39 0.62 0.74
C GLN A 334 -13.36 1.57 0.12
N ALA A 335 -12.37 1.98 0.91
CA ALA A 335 -11.20 2.70 0.42
C ALA A 335 -10.00 1.76 0.33
N ARG A 336 -9.29 1.79 -0.80
CA ARG A 336 -8.07 1.02 -1.05
C ARG A 336 -6.94 1.98 -1.34
N LEU A 337 -5.90 1.94 -0.51
CA LEU A 337 -4.71 2.76 -0.61
C LEU A 337 -3.51 1.85 -0.88
N PRO A 338 -3.02 1.83 -2.11
CA PRO A 338 -1.80 1.12 -2.43
C PRO A 338 -0.60 1.79 -1.70
N VAL A 339 0.22 1.01 -0.98
CA VAL A 339 1.34 1.52 -0.14
C VAL A 339 2.73 1.07 -0.60
N ALA A 340 2.83 -0.01 -1.38
CA ALA A 340 4.08 -0.42 -2.03
C ALA A 340 4.36 0.41 -3.30
N GLY A 341 5.18 1.46 -3.21
CA GLY A 341 5.55 2.30 -4.37
C GLY A 341 4.98 3.72 -4.35
N THR A 342 4.25 4.13 -3.30
CA THR A 342 3.94 5.55 -3.03
C THR A 342 5.16 6.34 -2.51
N VAL A 343 6.34 6.05 -3.07
CA VAL A 343 7.50 6.95 -3.01
C VAL A 343 7.30 8.05 -4.06
N VAL A 344 6.19 8.77 -3.97
CA VAL A 344 6.07 10.08 -4.61
C VAL A 344 6.93 11.01 -3.77
N SER A 345 8.11 11.36 -4.29
CA SER A 345 9.01 12.37 -3.72
C SER A 345 9.27 12.17 -2.22
N ARG A 346 10.26 11.33 -1.88
CA ARG A 346 11.02 11.48 -0.63
C ARG A 346 11.75 12.84 -0.65
N ARG A 347 11.03 13.95 -0.49
CA ARG A 347 11.53 15.01 0.36
C ARG A 347 11.53 14.41 1.76
N PRO A 348 12.66 14.40 2.49
CA PRO A 348 12.70 13.82 3.82
C PRO A 348 11.59 14.44 4.66
N GLY A 349 10.55 13.64 4.94
CA GLY A 349 9.51 14.01 5.87
C GLY A 349 10.18 14.26 7.21
N ARG A 350 9.94 15.44 7.77
CA ARG A 350 10.54 15.99 9.00
C ARG A 350 10.58 15.07 10.23
N LEU A 351 9.98 13.87 10.20
CA LEU A 351 10.12 12.87 11.26
C LEU A 351 11.52 12.23 11.30
N MET A 352 12.17 11.95 10.16
CA MET A 352 13.57 11.45 10.18
C MET A 352 14.59 12.54 10.53
N THR A 353 14.33 13.80 10.16
CA THR A 353 15.24 14.92 10.47
C THR A 353 15.19 15.34 11.95
N LEU A 354 14.11 15.03 12.66
CA LEU A 354 13.98 15.33 14.10
C LEU A 354 14.57 14.25 15.02
N MET A 355 14.82 13.03 14.52
CA MET A 355 15.44 11.96 15.34
C MET A 355 16.98 11.94 15.28
N THR A 356 17.61 12.79 14.47
CA THR A 356 19.07 12.85 14.32
C THR A 356 19.74 14.07 14.97
N GLN A 357 19.00 14.95 15.65
CA GLN A 357 19.63 15.96 16.51
C GLN A 357 19.78 15.43 17.93
N ALA A 358 21.00 14.98 18.24
CA ALA A 358 21.48 14.87 19.60
C ALA A 358 21.34 16.25 20.28
N GLY A 359 20.43 16.33 21.25
CA GLY A 359 20.34 17.47 22.15
C GLY A 359 21.63 17.61 22.96
N ALA A 360 22.14 18.84 22.98
CA ALA A 360 23.05 19.43 23.94
C ALA A 360 23.57 18.49 25.05
N ALA A 361 24.82 18.02 24.90
CA ALA A 361 25.61 17.67 26.07
C ALA A 361 25.84 18.94 26.88
N GLY A 362 25.27 18.95 28.09
CA GLY A 362 25.52 19.95 29.09
C GLY A 362 27.02 20.12 29.34
N ARG A 363 27.40 21.38 29.53
CA ARG A 363 28.72 21.81 29.97
C ARG A 363 29.17 20.99 31.19
N SER A 364 30.31 20.34 31.08
CA SER A 364 31.21 20.12 32.21
C SER A 364 32.66 20.16 31.71
N THR A 365 33.25 21.35 31.82
CA THR A 365 34.71 21.54 31.76
C THR A 365 35.33 20.90 33.00
N PRO A 366 36.30 19.98 32.89
CA PRO A 366 37.25 19.76 33.96
C PRO A 366 38.36 20.81 33.85
N ASP A 367 38.46 21.59 34.92
CA ASP A 367 39.56 22.48 35.25
C ASP A 367 40.88 21.67 35.31
N VAL A 368 41.79 21.89 34.37
CA VAL A 368 43.16 21.39 34.46
C VAL A 368 44.05 22.55 34.89
N ARG A 369 44.20 22.67 36.21
CA ARG A 369 45.38 23.27 36.83
C ARG A 369 46.36 22.17 37.22
N ARG A 370 47.43 22.02 36.45
CA ARG A 370 48.85 22.05 36.88
C ARG A 370 49.75 21.52 35.78
#